data_AF-A0A524JHX2-F1
#
_entry.id   AF-A0A524JHX2-F1
#
_cell.length_a   1.000
_cell.length_b   1.000
_cell.length_c   1.000
_cell.angle_alpha   90.00
_cell.angle_beta   90.00
_cell.angle_gamma   90.00
#
_symmetry.space_group_name_H-M   'P 1'
#
loop_
_entity.id
_entity.type
_entity.pdbx_description
1 polymer ?
#
loop_
_entity_poly.entity_id
_entity_poly.type
_entity_poly.pdbx_seq_one_letter_code
_entity_poly.pdbx_strand_id
1 'polypeptide(L)' 'MISKVWGSFRGKPLTRFSYNVVEEVPLSEARHGYWNFVSSDPASIEKAKRAWVNKDFPMMANDNTQVPLPGS' A
#
# COMPACT_ATOMS: atom_id res chain seq x y z
N MET A 1 -55.93 10.94 -26.05
CA MET A 1 -55.58 10.99 -24.61
C MET A 1 -54.90 9.67 -24.24
N ILE A 2 -53.57 9.55 -24.39
CA ILE A 2 -52.73 8.56 -23.69
C ILE A 2 -51.33 9.17 -23.54
N SER A 3 -50.94 9.44 -22.30
CA SER A 3 -49.61 9.90 -21.88
C SER A 3 -48.54 8.83 -22.08
N LYS A 4 -47.33 9.22 -22.51
CA LYS A 4 -46.07 8.65 -22.00
C LYS A 4 -45.01 9.75 -21.97
N VAL A 5 -44.76 10.31 -20.79
CA VAL A 5 -43.58 11.10 -20.49
C VAL A 5 -42.40 10.14 -20.38
N TRP A 6 -41.40 10.28 -21.25
CA TRP A 6 -40.11 9.61 -21.10
C TRP A 6 -39.11 10.61 -20.52
N GLY A 7 -38.81 10.47 -19.23
CA GLY A 7 -37.72 11.19 -18.59
C GLY A 7 -36.40 10.65 -19.13
N SER A 8 -35.67 11.46 -19.89
CA SER A 8 -34.31 11.13 -20.33
C SER A 8 -33.34 11.33 -19.16
N PHE A 9 -33.14 10.29 -18.36
CA PHE A 9 -31.99 10.20 -17.46
C PHE A 9 -30.75 9.89 -18.30
N ARG A 10 -30.11 10.92 -18.87
CA ARG A 10 -28.72 10.79 -19.32
C ARG A 10 -27.81 10.83 -18.10
N GLY A 11 -27.63 9.66 -17.48
CA GLY A 11 -26.56 9.42 -16.52
C GLY A 11 -25.22 9.81 -17.15
N LYS A 12 -24.44 10.64 -16.45
CA LYS A 12 -23.08 10.96 -16.86
C LYS A 12 -22.26 9.66 -16.75
N PRO A 13 -21.46 9.25 -17.75
CA PRO A 13 -20.56 8.13 -17.54
C PRO A 13 -19.46 8.55 -16.57
N LEU A 14 -19.50 8.02 -15.36
CA LEU A 14 -18.39 8.08 -14.40
C LEU A 14 -17.40 6.98 -14.76
N THR A 15 -16.57 7.21 -15.78
CA THR A 15 -15.39 6.38 -16.01
C THR A 15 -14.21 7.29 -16.27
N ARG A 16 -13.69 7.90 -15.19
CA ARG A 16 -12.35 8.49 -15.21
C ARG A 16 -11.37 7.41 -14.78
N PHE A 17 -10.81 6.71 -15.76
CA PHE A 17 -9.60 5.93 -15.53
C PHE A 17 -8.41 6.88 -15.60
N SER A 18 -7.83 7.18 -14.45
CA SER A 18 -6.55 7.90 -14.38
C SER A 18 -5.43 6.86 -14.39
N TYR A 19 -4.76 6.70 -15.53
CA TYR A 19 -3.57 5.87 -15.62
C TYR A 19 -2.35 6.76 -15.41
N ASN A 20 -1.58 6.50 -14.36
CA ASN A 20 -0.20 6.97 -14.31
C ASN A 20 0.65 5.88 -14.95
N VAL A 21 1.35 6.21 -16.04
CA VAL A 21 2.38 5.32 -16.58
C VAL A 21 3.55 5.35 -15.59
N VAL A 22 3.83 4.21 -14.95
CA VAL A 22 5.02 4.03 -14.12
C VAL A 22 6.08 3.43 -15.02
N GLU A 23 7.16 4.17 -15.29
CA GLU A 23 8.33 3.64 -15.98
C GLU A 23 9.19 2.87 -14.98
N GLU A 24 9.35 1.57 -15.20
CA GLU A 24 10.13 0.69 -14.32
C GLU A 24 11.55 0.51 -14.88
N VAL A 25 12.56 0.98 -14.14
CA VAL A 25 13.97 0.66 -14.43
C VAL A 25 14.41 -0.45 -13.47
N PRO A 26 14.93 -1.58 -13.96
CA PRO A 26 15.38 -2.65 -13.08
C PRO A 26 16.55 -2.16 -12.21
N LEU A 27 16.44 -2.41 -10.93
CA LEU A 27 17.52 -2.17 -9.97
C LEU A 27 18.57 -3.25 -10.16
N SER A 28 19.84 -2.86 -10.33
CA SER A 28 20.95 -3.78 -10.59
C SER A 28 21.42 -4.55 -9.34
N GLU A 29 21.05 -4.08 -8.16
CA GLU A 29 21.44 -4.67 -6.88
C GLU A 29 20.42 -5.71 -6.39
N ALA A 30 20.93 -6.78 -5.77
CA ALA A 30 20.09 -7.74 -5.06
C ALA A 30 19.43 -7.04 -3.86
N ARG A 31 18.11 -7.24 -3.70
CA ARG A 31 17.36 -6.78 -2.54
C ARG A 31 16.83 -7.97 -1.76
N HIS A 32 16.92 -7.86 -0.45
CA HIS A 32 16.27 -8.74 0.49
C HIS A 32 14.96 -8.09 0.94
N GLY A 33 13.89 -8.87 0.94
CA GLY A 33 12.57 -8.44 1.40
C GLY A 33 12.05 -9.37 2.49
N TYR A 34 11.56 -8.80 3.58
CA TYR A 34 10.82 -9.52 4.61
C TYR A 34 9.66 -8.66 5.08
N TRP A 35 8.44 -9.09 4.75
CA TRP A 35 7.22 -8.33 5.07
C TRP A 35 7.32 -6.87 4.59
N ASN A 36 7.28 -5.90 5.51
CA ASN A 36 7.39 -4.47 5.21
C ASN A 36 8.84 -3.95 5.15
N PHE A 37 9.85 -4.81 5.33
CA PHE A 37 11.26 -4.42 5.31
C PHE A 37 11.92 -4.81 3.98
N VAL A 38 12.54 -3.83 3.33
CA VAL A 38 13.33 -4.03 2.10
C VAL A 38 14.70 -3.41 2.30
N SER A 39 15.77 -4.17 2.07
CA SER A 39 17.15 -3.68 2.16
C SER A 39 18.05 -4.47 1.21
N SER A 40 19.13 -3.84 0.72
CA SER A 40 20.19 -4.54 -0.02
C SER A 40 21.08 -5.40 0.90
N ASP A 41 21.06 -5.15 2.22
CA ASP A 41 21.81 -5.92 3.23
C ASP A 41 20.85 -6.75 4.12
N PRO A 42 21.04 -8.08 4.22
CA PRO A 42 20.20 -8.94 5.05
C PRO A 42 20.36 -8.67 6.56
N ALA A 43 21.53 -8.22 7.04
CA ALA A 43 21.73 -7.94 8.46
C ALA A 43 20.85 -6.77 8.94
N SER A 44 20.61 -5.80 8.06
CA SER A 44 19.70 -4.68 8.28
C SER A 44 18.25 -5.15 8.52
N ILE A 45 17.81 -6.21 7.84
CA ILE A 45 16.47 -6.78 8.02
C ILE A 45 16.35 -7.45 9.40
N GLU A 46 17.35 -8.21 9.83
CA GLU A 46 17.35 -8.82 11.17
C GLU A 46 17.42 -7.79 12.30
N LYS A 47 18.12 -6.66 12.07
CA LYS A 47 18.06 -5.51 12.98
C LYS A 47 16.66 -4.89 13.00
N ALA A 48 16.02 -4.69 11.85
CA ALA A 48 14.68 -4.13 11.75
C ALA A 48 13.62 -5.02 12.41
N LYS A 49 13.70 -6.35 12.26
CA LYS A 49 12.82 -7.30 12.95
C LYS A 49 12.90 -7.16 14.47
N ARG A 50 14.12 -7.08 15.03
CA ARG A 50 14.33 -6.86 16.47
C ARG A 50 13.79 -5.50 16.93
N ALA A 51 14.10 -4.44 16.19
CA ALA A 51 13.59 -3.10 16.47
C ALA A 51 12.05 -3.02 16.43
N TRP A 52 11.42 -3.77 15.51
CA TRP A 52 9.96 -3.85 15.42
C TRP A 52 9.34 -4.50 16.63
N VAL A 53 9.89 -5.64 17.08
CA VAL A 53 9.43 -6.33 18.30
C VAL A 53 9.61 -5.44 19.53
N ASN A 54 10.75 -4.75 19.63
CA ASN A 54 11.08 -3.87 20.75
C ASN A 54 10.34 -2.52 20.76
N LYS A 55 9.60 -2.19 19.69
CA LYS A 55 8.95 -0.88 19.49
C LYS A 55 9.95 0.29 19.48
N ASP A 56 11.13 0.07 18.88
CA ASP A 56 12.16 1.09 18.74
C ASP A 56 11.84 2.11 17.63
N PHE A 57 10.88 1.78 16.74
CA PHE A 57 10.40 2.72 15.72
C PHE A 57 9.44 3.76 16.33
N PRO A 58 9.43 5.00 15.83
CA PRO A 58 8.50 6.02 16.30
C PRO A 58 7.05 5.58 16.17
N MET A 59 6.32 5.61 17.28
CA MET A 59 4.88 5.34 17.30
C MET A 59 4.10 6.57 16.84
N MET A 60 2.97 6.33 16.18
CA MET A 60 2.03 7.40 15.87
C MET A 60 1.37 7.89 17.17
N ALA A 61 1.22 9.20 17.34
CA ALA A 61 0.81 9.80 18.61
C ALA A 61 -0.52 9.28 19.17
N ASN A 62 -1.44 8.86 18.30
CA ASN A 62 -2.79 8.41 18.67
C ASN A 62 -3.04 6.93 18.32
N ASP A 63 -1.99 6.16 18.07
CA ASP A 63 -2.11 4.74 17.72
C ASP A 63 -1.26 3.90 18.68
N ASN A 64 -1.92 2.95 19.32
CA ASN A 64 -1.30 2.01 20.26
C ASN A 64 -1.26 0.58 19.71
N THR A 65 -1.65 0.39 18.45
CA THR A 65 -1.68 -0.92 17.81
C THR A 65 -0.29 -1.30 17.31
N GLN A 66 0.07 -2.56 17.49
CA GLN A 66 1.29 -3.14 16.93
C GLN A 66 0.90 -4.36 16.12
N VAL A 67 1.25 -4.37 14.83
CA VAL A 67 1.01 -5.53 13.98
C VAL A 67 2.10 -6.56 14.26
N PRO A 68 1.75 -7.82 14.63
CA PRO A 68 2.74 -8.85 14.92
C PRO A 68 3.52 -9.23 13.65
N LEU A 69 4.77 -9.66 13.83
CA LEU A 69 5.55 -10.21 12.71
C LEU A 69 4.97 -11.56 12.29
N PRO A 70 4.98 -11.89 10.99
CA PRO A 70 4.57 -13.22 10.55
C PRO A 70 5.52 -14.29 11.12
N GLY A 71 4.97 -15.35 11.72
CA GLY A 71 5.73 -16.45 12.32
C GLY A 71 6.21 -16.22 13.76
N SER A 72 5.71 -15.18 14.44
CA SER A 72 5.93 -14.94 15.88
C SER A 72 5.13 -15.89 16.77
#